data_AF-A0A7G7CRI4-F1
#
_entry.id   AF-A0A7G7CRI4-F1
#
_cell.length_a   1.000
_cell.length_b   1.000
_cell.length_c   1.000
_cell.angle_alpha   90.00
_cell.angle_beta   90.00
_cell.angle_gamma   90.00
#
_symmetry.space_group_name_H-M   'P 1'
#
loop_
_entity.id
_entity.type
_entity.pdbx_description
1 polymer ?
#
loop_
_entity_poly.entity_id
_entity_poly.type
_entity_poly.pdbx_seq_one_letter_code
_entity_poly.pdbx_strand_id
1 'polypeptide(L)'
;MIFSVDVTWWQFFLGALDFLIKVIAVGFVPEGRRPSSSTAWLLAILLLPFVGLPLFLLMGSPYINQRRHRIQQQADAMIEDVQADVPDAPDPALAPELLSIVRLNRRLTGFPAVVGHNRGIHADYDETIRRMAEVIDTAEEYVYVEIYIVAWDETTDVLFQALARARQRGVAVKVLLDQIGSYKYPLYRKLGTRLTEIDVDWRLMLPIQPWNYRFRRPDLRNHRKLVSVDGETAFVGSINLVERGYRKAWKSTSALQWIDYMVELTGPIVSSVEAVFAVDWYIESDEQLDVTAHVDDPEDEDDVNYLQMVPSGPGYNTEPVLRAYNSLVHHAKKRLVLCSPYFVPDESLLDAVTSASYRGVEVELYVSQKADQFMVHHAQSSYYQALLEAGIRIFQFPEPFVLHSKFALADPGEDVPLGMFGSSNMDMRSFGLNYETTLLVAKGDIIDGLDDLAENYRRVSHELTLEEWNQRGFIRRYVDNAMRLTSALQ
;
A
#
# COMPACT_ATOMS: atom_id res chain seq x y z
N MET A 1 -28.97 28.06 50.36
CA MET A 1 -27.54 27.70 50.39
C MET A 1 -27.00 27.88 48.99
N ILE A 2 -26.19 28.92 48.77
CA ILE A 2 -25.45 29.10 47.52
C ILE A 2 -24.16 28.30 47.72
N PHE A 3 -23.99 27.21 46.98
CA PHE A 3 -22.74 26.46 46.98
C PHE A 3 -21.66 27.35 46.33
N SER A 4 -20.80 27.96 47.14
CA SER A 4 -19.59 28.60 46.64
C SER A 4 -18.58 27.49 46.30
N VAL A 5 -18.52 27.12 45.02
CA VAL A 5 -17.47 26.21 44.53
C VAL A 5 -16.15 26.98 44.63
N ASP A 6 -15.24 26.53 45.49
CA ASP A 6 -13.91 27.13 45.60
C ASP A 6 -13.10 26.78 44.36
N VAL A 7 -13.01 27.74 43.45
CA VAL A 7 -12.41 27.57 42.10
C VAL A 7 -10.90 27.30 42.19
N THR A 8 -10.26 27.67 43.30
CA THR A 8 -8.81 27.53 43.50
C THR A 8 -8.34 26.07 43.53
N TRP A 9 -9.11 25.18 44.17
CA TRP A 9 -8.78 23.75 44.21
C TRP A 9 -8.90 23.08 42.84
N TRP A 10 -9.88 23.49 42.04
CA TRP A 10 -10.03 22.99 40.67
C TRP A 10 -8.89 23.44 39.76
N GLN A 11 -8.44 24.69 39.89
CA GLN A 11 -7.29 25.20 39.14
C GLN A 11 -6.00 24.46 39.52
N PHE A 12 -5.76 24.23 40.81
CA PHE A 12 -4.62 23.47 41.28
C PHE A 12 -4.66 22.03 40.77
N PHE A 13 -5.81 21.35 40.88
CA PHE A 13 -5.97 19.97 40.41
C PHE A 13 -5.78 19.85 38.90
N LEU A 14 -6.40 20.73 38.11
CA LEU A 14 -6.25 20.73 36.65
C LEU A 14 -4.81 21.05 36.22
N GLY A 15 -4.14 21.97 36.93
CA GLY A 15 -2.73 22.28 36.68
C GLY A 15 -1.79 21.13 37.04
N ALA A 16 -2.03 20.45 38.16
CA ALA A 16 -1.26 19.26 38.56
C ALA A 16 -1.47 18.10 37.59
N LEU A 17 -2.71 17.88 37.15
CA LEU A 17 -3.04 16.87 36.14
C LEU A 17 -2.39 17.16 34.79
N ASP A 18 -2.45 18.42 34.32
CA ASP A 18 -1.76 18.89 33.12
C ASP A 18 -0.26 18.60 33.19
N PHE A 19 0.40 18.99 34.29
CA PHE A 19 1.83 18.75 34.47
C PHE A 19 2.16 17.25 34.50
N LEU A 20 1.35 16.45 35.20
CA LEU A 20 1.53 15.00 35.27
C LEU A 20 1.41 14.34 33.88
N ILE A 21 0.41 14.73 33.08
CA ILE A 21 0.24 14.24 31.70
C ILE A 21 1.50 14.53 30.89
N LYS A 22 2.05 15.74 30.98
CA LYS A 22 3.26 16.14 30.23
C LYS A 22 4.48 15.34 30.64
N VAL A 23 4.70 15.15 31.94
CA VAL A 23 5.83 14.35 32.46
C VAL A 23 5.73 12.90 31.99
N ILE A 24 4.54 12.29 32.07
CA ILE A 24 4.31 10.92 31.59
C ILE A 24 4.51 10.84 30.08
N ALA A 25 3.99 11.80 29.32
CA ALA A 25 4.07 11.81 27.86
C ALA A 25 5.53 11.82 27.38
N VAL A 26 6.42 12.58 28.00
CA VAL A 26 7.86 12.62 27.64
C VAL A 26 8.52 11.24 27.77
N GLY A 27 8.17 10.46 28.81
CA GLY A 27 8.71 9.13 29.00
C GLY A 27 8.09 8.05 28.09
N PHE A 28 6.82 8.22 27.73
CA PHE A 28 6.03 7.15 27.10
C PHE A 28 5.81 7.33 25.59
N VAL A 29 5.67 8.57 25.12
CA VAL A 29 5.39 8.84 23.70
C VAL A 29 6.55 8.45 22.78
N PRO A 30 7.83 8.67 23.13
CA PRO A 30 8.94 8.33 22.23
C PRO A 30 9.19 6.84 22.00
N GLU A 31 8.70 5.98 22.89
CA GLU A 31 9.00 4.55 22.88
C GLU A 31 8.53 3.88 21.58
N GLY A 32 9.45 3.19 20.89
CA GLY A 32 9.15 2.43 19.66
C GLY A 32 8.72 3.28 18.46
N ARG A 33 9.05 4.58 18.43
CA ARG A 33 8.60 5.53 17.40
C ARG A 33 9.73 6.33 16.79
N ARG A 34 9.51 6.76 15.53
CA ARG A 34 10.42 7.68 14.84
C ARG A 34 10.49 9.02 15.59
N PRO A 35 11.68 9.63 15.73
CA PRO A 35 11.84 10.89 16.46
C PRO A 35 10.89 12.00 15.99
N SER A 36 10.62 12.09 14.68
CA SER A 36 9.70 13.06 14.09
C SER A 36 8.24 12.85 14.56
N SER A 37 7.73 11.62 14.51
CA SER A 37 6.38 11.27 15.00
C SER A 37 6.26 11.46 16.50
N SER A 38 7.27 11.04 17.27
CA SER A 38 7.33 11.27 18.72
C SER A 38 7.26 12.75 19.06
N THR A 39 8.03 13.58 18.35
CA THR A 39 8.06 15.04 18.56
C THR A 39 6.71 15.68 18.22
N ALA A 40 6.07 15.27 17.13
CA ALA A 40 4.76 15.79 16.73
C ALA A 40 3.68 15.50 17.79
N TRP A 41 3.62 14.26 18.30
CA TRP A 41 2.70 13.88 19.37
C TRP A 41 3.01 14.56 20.71
N LEU A 42 4.29 14.67 21.06
CA LEU A 42 4.71 15.43 22.24
C LEU A 42 4.28 16.88 22.14
N LEU A 43 4.49 17.56 21.01
CA LEU A 43 4.03 18.93 20.81
C LEU A 43 2.51 19.05 20.96
N ALA A 44 1.74 18.13 20.38
CA ALA A 44 0.28 18.13 20.52
C ALA A 44 -0.16 17.98 21.98
N ILE A 45 0.47 17.09 22.74
CA ILE A 45 0.17 16.86 24.16
C ILE A 45 0.65 18.03 25.04
N LEU A 46 1.82 18.61 24.75
CA LEU A 46 2.39 19.72 25.52
C LEU A 46 1.56 21.00 25.35
N LEU A 47 1.06 21.26 24.13
CA LEU A 47 0.25 22.44 23.82
C LEU A 47 -1.21 22.28 24.25
N LEU A 48 -1.79 21.09 24.06
CA LEU A 48 -3.21 20.82 24.27
C LEU A 48 -3.41 19.44 24.93
N PRO A 49 -3.01 19.20 26.19
CA PRO A 49 -2.95 17.85 26.77
C PRO A 49 -4.31 17.15 26.81
N PHE A 50 -5.38 17.88 27.11
CA PHE A 50 -6.73 17.31 27.15
C PHE A 50 -7.30 16.91 25.79
N VAL A 51 -6.65 17.31 24.68
CA VAL A 51 -7.02 16.93 23.31
C VAL A 51 -5.95 16.01 22.70
N GLY A 52 -4.68 16.40 22.82
CA GLY A 52 -3.52 15.68 22.33
C GLY A 52 -3.37 14.29 22.95
N LEU A 53 -3.62 14.12 24.26
CA LEU A 53 -3.52 12.80 24.89
C LEU A 53 -4.62 11.85 24.41
N PRO A 54 -5.92 12.22 24.39
CA PRO A 54 -6.95 11.37 23.78
C PRO A 54 -6.67 11.05 22.31
N LEU A 55 -6.24 12.02 21.50
CA LEU A 55 -5.88 11.78 20.10
C LEU A 55 -4.69 10.82 19.97
N PHE A 56 -3.66 10.97 20.82
CA PHE A 56 -2.52 10.07 20.86
C PHE A 56 -2.93 8.65 21.25
N LEU A 57 -3.82 8.50 22.24
CA LEU A 57 -4.31 7.19 22.63
C LEU A 57 -5.15 6.54 21.52
N LEU A 58 -5.93 7.32 20.76
CA LEU A 58 -6.78 6.82 19.68
C LEU A 58 -6.02 6.47 18.39
N MET A 59 -5.02 7.26 18.01
CA MET A 59 -4.34 7.16 16.71
C MET A 59 -2.84 6.89 16.84
N GLY A 60 -2.22 7.24 17.96
CA GLY A 60 -0.79 7.03 18.18
C GLY A 60 -0.50 5.67 18.81
N SER A 61 -1.25 5.26 19.83
CA SER A 61 -0.88 4.14 20.71
C SER A 61 -0.50 2.83 19.98
N PRO A 62 0.69 2.25 20.25
CA PRO A 62 1.08 0.94 19.71
C PRO A 62 0.32 -0.22 20.37
N TYR A 63 -0.35 0.03 21.51
CA TYR A 63 -0.95 -1.01 22.35
C TYR A 63 -2.32 -1.53 21.85
N ILE A 64 -2.98 -0.87 20.90
CA ILE A 64 -4.35 -1.21 20.47
C ILE A 64 -4.43 -2.51 19.63
N ASN A 65 -3.29 -3.03 19.15
CA ASN A 65 -3.27 -4.11 18.14
C ASN A 65 -2.50 -5.39 18.55
N GLN A 66 -2.26 -5.65 19.84
CA GLN A 66 -1.43 -6.79 20.28
C GLN A 66 -1.82 -8.15 19.67
N ARG A 67 -3.12 -8.44 19.53
CA ARG A 67 -3.59 -9.68 18.88
C ARG A 67 -3.11 -9.81 17.43
N ARG A 68 -3.23 -8.74 16.63
CA ARG A 68 -2.83 -8.76 15.21
C ARG A 68 -1.34 -8.94 15.05
N HIS A 69 -0.53 -8.24 15.85
CA HIS A 69 0.92 -8.41 15.84
C HIS A 69 1.30 -9.85 16.20
N ARG A 70 0.64 -10.44 17.21
CA ARG A 70 0.89 -11.84 17.58
C ARG A 70 0.53 -12.81 16.45
N ILE A 71 -0.61 -12.62 15.79
CA ILE A 71 -1.03 -13.46 14.66
C ILE A 71 -0.03 -13.30 13.50
N GLN A 72 0.38 -12.07 13.18
CA GLN A 72 1.38 -11.83 12.14
C GLN A 72 2.70 -12.53 12.46
N GLN A 73 3.23 -12.37 13.68
CA GLN A 73 4.47 -13.04 14.07
C GLN A 73 4.39 -14.57 14.03
N GLN A 74 3.22 -15.12 14.38
CA GLN A 74 2.98 -16.57 14.26
C GLN A 74 2.94 -17.01 12.79
N ALA A 75 2.30 -16.22 11.93
CA ALA A 75 2.26 -16.48 10.51
C ALA A 75 3.66 -16.37 9.87
N ASP A 76 4.43 -15.33 10.19
CA ASP A 76 5.79 -15.16 9.68
C ASP A 76 6.68 -16.35 10.06
N ALA A 77 6.55 -16.84 11.30
CA ALA A 77 7.28 -18.02 11.77
C ALA A 77 6.82 -19.31 11.07
N MET A 78 5.52 -19.46 10.78
CA MET A 78 5.00 -20.60 10.02
C MET A 78 5.47 -20.56 8.56
N ILE A 79 5.47 -19.38 7.93
CA ILE A 79 5.98 -19.19 6.58
C ILE A 79 7.47 -19.53 6.54
N GLU A 80 8.26 -19.04 7.50
CA GLU A 80 9.69 -19.35 7.60
C GLU A 80 9.94 -20.85 7.77
N ASP A 81 9.15 -21.54 8.61
CA ASP A 81 9.24 -22.99 8.84
C ASP A 81 8.89 -23.80 7.59
N VAL A 82 7.77 -23.49 6.93
CA VAL A 82 7.33 -24.16 5.70
C VAL A 82 8.32 -23.93 4.56
N GLN A 83 8.90 -22.74 4.49
CA GLN A 83 9.82 -22.35 3.42
C GLN A 83 11.29 -22.65 3.76
N ALA A 84 11.61 -23.26 4.91
CA ALA A 84 12.98 -23.40 5.40
C ALA A 84 13.92 -24.09 4.38
N ASP A 85 13.41 -25.10 3.68
CA ASP A 85 14.17 -25.88 2.69
C ASP A 85 14.09 -25.30 1.26
N VAL A 86 13.30 -24.25 1.04
CA VAL A 86 13.20 -23.57 -0.26
C VAL A 86 14.41 -22.65 -0.43
N PRO A 87 15.13 -22.70 -1.57
CA PRO A 87 16.26 -21.81 -1.82
C PRO A 87 15.82 -20.34 -1.82
N ASP A 88 16.76 -19.42 -1.57
CA ASP A 88 16.45 -17.99 -1.55
C ASP A 88 15.87 -17.49 -2.88
N ALA A 89 16.34 -18.04 -3.99
CA ALA A 89 15.89 -17.73 -5.35
C ALA A 89 15.84 -19.00 -6.21
N PRO A 90 15.03 -19.03 -7.28
CA PRO A 90 14.92 -20.19 -8.16
C PRO A 90 16.22 -20.52 -8.88
N ASP A 91 16.96 -19.50 -9.30
CA ASP A 91 18.23 -19.63 -10.00
C ASP A 91 19.42 -19.35 -9.07
N PRO A 92 20.29 -20.36 -8.81
CA PRO A 92 21.53 -20.17 -8.06
C PRO A 92 22.52 -19.20 -8.70
N ALA A 93 22.39 -18.92 -10.01
CA ALA A 93 23.24 -18.01 -10.76
C ALA A 93 22.72 -16.56 -10.80
N LEU A 94 21.64 -16.24 -10.05
CA LEU A 94 21.17 -14.87 -9.91
C LEU A 94 22.31 -13.93 -9.47
N ALA A 95 22.36 -12.74 -10.07
CA ALA A 95 23.43 -11.78 -9.81
C ALA A 95 23.61 -11.54 -8.29
N PRO A 96 24.85 -11.53 -7.76
CA PRO A 96 25.09 -11.45 -6.31
C PRO A 96 24.43 -10.25 -5.62
N GLU A 97 24.35 -9.12 -6.34
CA GLU A 97 23.68 -7.91 -5.88
C GLU A 97 22.17 -8.10 -5.70
N LEU A 98 21.49 -8.78 -6.63
CA LEU A 98 20.07 -9.11 -6.52
C LEU A 98 19.81 -10.15 -5.43
N LEU A 99 20.65 -11.19 -5.34
CA LEU A 99 20.53 -12.22 -4.30
C LEU A 99 20.67 -11.63 -2.89
N SER A 100 21.50 -10.60 -2.72
CA SER A 100 21.63 -9.87 -1.45
C SER A 100 20.30 -9.18 -1.05
N ILE A 101 19.59 -8.60 -2.02
CA ILE A 101 18.29 -7.95 -1.80
C ILE A 101 17.20 -9.00 -1.51
N VAL A 102 17.21 -10.12 -2.23
CA VAL A 102 16.29 -11.25 -2.00
C VAL A 102 16.46 -11.80 -0.57
N ARG A 103 17.70 -12.00 -0.11
CA ARG A 103 18.00 -12.43 1.26
C ARG A 103 17.58 -11.42 2.32
N LEU A 104 17.77 -10.13 2.04
CA LEU A 104 17.28 -9.07 2.93
C LEU A 104 15.76 -9.21 3.10
N ASN A 105 15.01 -9.27 2.02
CA ASN A 105 13.56 -9.37 2.07
C ASN A 105 13.10 -10.65 2.76
N ARG A 106 13.66 -11.81 2.41
CA ARG A 106 13.32 -13.09 3.05
C ARG A 106 13.55 -13.04 4.57
N ARG A 107 14.65 -12.44 5.02
CA ARG A 107 14.92 -12.27 6.46
C ARG A 107 13.89 -11.39 7.16
N LEU A 108 13.26 -10.48 6.44
CA LEU A 108 12.28 -9.54 7.01
C LEU A 108 10.83 -10.04 6.89
N THR A 109 10.53 -10.93 5.94
CA THR A 109 9.15 -11.33 5.60
C THR A 109 8.92 -12.84 5.59
N GLY A 110 9.97 -13.67 5.62
CA GLY A 110 9.89 -15.12 5.49
C GLY A 110 9.79 -15.64 4.04
N PHE A 111 9.44 -14.78 3.08
CA PHE A 111 9.18 -15.21 1.70
C PHE A 111 10.47 -15.32 0.86
N PRO A 112 10.76 -16.50 0.25
CA PRO A 112 11.79 -16.62 -0.77
C PRO A 112 11.35 -15.96 -2.09
N ALA A 113 12.30 -15.76 -3.01
CA ALA A 113 11.94 -15.51 -4.39
C ALA A 113 11.56 -16.84 -5.06
N VAL A 114 10.49 -16.83 -5.83
CA VAL A 114 9.91 -17.98 -6.51
C VAL A 114 9.65 -17.65 -7.98
N VAL A 115 9.35 -18.67 -8.77
CA VAL A 115 8.92 -18.48 -10.16
C VAL A 115 7.50 -17.93 -10.19
N GLY A 116 7.24 -17.05 -11.16
CA GLY A 116 5.89 -16.73 -11.60
C GLY A 116 5.88 -16.38 -13.08
N HIS A 117 4.76 -16.66 -13.74
CA HIS A 117 4.58 -16.42 -15.16
C HIS A 117 3.70 -15.18 -15.37
N ASN A 118 4.12 -14.29 -16.25
CA ASN A 118 3.37 -13.09 -16.59
C ASN A 118 2.31 -13.39 -17.64
N ARG A 119 1.02 -13.31 -17.26
CA ARG A 119 -0.10 -13.49 -18.20
C ARG A 119 -0.65 -12.17 -18.74
N GLY A 120 -0.14 -11.05 -18.25
CA GLY A 120 -0.47 -9.74 -18.76
C GLY A 120 -0.39 -8.63 -17.71
N ILE A 121 0.04 -7.45 -18.18
CA ILE A 121 -0.05 -6.20 -17.43
C ILE A 121 -1.29 -5.45 -17.96
N HIS A 122 -2.37 -5.49 -17.19
CA HIS A 122 -3.66 -4.94 -17.55
C HIS A 122 -3.79 -3.51 -17.03
N ALA A 123 -3.72 -2.51 -17.92
CA ALA A 123 -3.72 -1.09 -17.56
C ALA A 123 -4.98 -0.30 -17.99
N ASP A 124 -5.90 -0.93 -18.73
CA ASP A 124 -7.24 -0.37 -18.94
C ASP A 124 -8.16 -0.78 -17.79
N TYR A 125 -8.73 0.22 -17.12
CA TYR A 125 -9.44 0.05 -15.85
C TYR A 125 -10.66 -0.90 -15.97
N ASP A 126 -11.45 -0.73 -17.02
CA ASP A 126 -12.71 -1.47 -17.18
C ASP A 126 -12.44 -2.86 -17.79
N GLU A 127 -11.49 -2.95 -18.74
CA GLU A 127 -11.03 -4.24 -19.27
C GLU A 127 -10.38 -5.10 -18.19
N THR A 128 -9.61 -4.52 -17.27
CA THR A 128 -9.01 -5.28 -16.17
C THR A 128 -10.06 -5.89 -15.25
N ILE A 129 -11.12 -5.14 -14.93
CA ILE A 129 -12.23 -5.67 -14.11
C ILE A 129 -12.96 -6.80 -14.85
N ARG A 130 -13.17 -6.67 -16.16
CA ARG A 130 -13.74 -7.76 -16.98
C ARG A 130 -12.82 -8.97 -17.03
N ARG A 131 -11.51 -8.78 -17.18
CA ARG A 131 -10.53 -9.87 -17.19
C ARG A 131 -10.52 -10.63 -15.87
N MET A 132 -10.54 -9.94 -14.73
CA MET A 132 -10.69 -10.59 -13.42
C MET A 132 -12.00 -11.39 -13.34
N ALA A 133 -13.12 -10.86 -13.87
CA ALA A 133 -14.39 -11.57 -13.90
C ALA A 133 -14.36 -12.84 -14.79
N GLU A 134 -13.67 -12.78 -15.92
CA GLU A 134 -13.47 -13.94 -16.81
C GLU A 134 -12.68 -15.06 -16.13
N VAL A 135 -11.60 -14.72 -15.42
CA VAL A 135 -10.82 -15.70 -14.64
C VAL A 135 -11.62 -16.25 -13.46
N ILE A 136 -12.42 -15.43 -12.78
CA ILE A 136 -13.33 -15.91 -11.72
C ILE A 136 -14.39 -16.88 -12.26
N ASP A 137 -14.80 -16.72 -13.52
CA ASP A 137 -15.75 -17.64 -14.14
C ASP A 137 -15.15 -19.02 -14.43
N THR A 138 -13.82 -19.15 -14.52
CA THR A 138 -13.15 -20.45 -14.67
C THR A 138 -12.96 -21.18 -13.34
N ALA A 139 -13.22 -20.52 -12.20
CA ALA A 139 -12.98 -21.08 -10.88
C ALA A 139 -13.77 -22.38 -10.62
N GLU A 140 -13.08 -23.37 -10.04
CA GLU A 140 -13.58 -24.70 -9.70
C GLU A 140 -13.65 -24.95 -8.18
N GLU A 141 -12.67 -24.47 -7.40
CA GLU A 141 -12.56 -24.76 -5.97
C GLU A 141 -12.83 -23.52 -5.11
N TYR A 142 -12.11 -22.43 -5.33
CA TYR A 142 -12.25 -21.21 -4.55
C TYR A 142 -11.79 -19.92 -5.27
N VAL A 143 -12.30 -18.79 -4.76
CA VAL A 143 -11.92 -17.45 -5.17
C VAL A 143 -11.69 -16.57 -3.94
N TYR A 144 -10.53 -15.95 -3.88
CA TYR A 144 -10.14 -15.01 -2.84
C TYR A 144 -10.06 -13.60 -3.41
N VAL A 145 -10.73 -12.65 -2.78
CA VAL A 145 -10.74 -11.24 -3.18
C VAL A 145 -10.40 -10.38 -1.98
N GLU A 146 -9.34 -9.59 -2.06
CA GLU A 146 -8.97 -8.62 -1.04
C GLU A 146 -8.69 -7.27 -1.69
N ILE A 147 -9.57 -6.29 -1.44
CA ILE A 147 -9.50 -4.99 -2.09
C ILE A 147 -9.81 -3.88 -1.09
N TYR A 148 -8.99 -2.83 -1.10
CA TYR A 148 -9.18 -1.66 -0.23
C TYR A 148 -10.53 -0.96 -0.42
N ILE A 149 -10.83 -0.51 -1.64
CA ILE A 149 -12.10 0.17 -1.96
C ILE A 149 -12.97 -0.77 -2.78
N VAL A 150 -14.15 -1.05 -2.25
CA VAL A 150 -15.15 -1.90 -2.89
C VAL A 150 -16.49 -1.16 -2.94
N ALA A 151 -17.00 -0.97 -4.14
CA ALA A 151 -18.33 -0.46 -4.44
C ALA A 151 -18.94 -1.36 -5.51
N TRP A 152 -20.21 -1.73 -5.36
CA TRP A 152 -20.94 -2.52 -6.35
C TRP A 152 -21.78 -1.58 -7.23
N ASP A 153 -21.11 -1.03 -8.23
CA ASP A 153 -21.62 -0.11 -9.26
C ASP A 153 -21.65 -0.77 -10.65
N GLU A 154 -21.92 0.00 -11.69
CA GLU A 154 -22.08 -0.51 -13.07
C GLU A 154 -20.78 -1.10 -13.63
N THR A 155 -19.62 -0.48 -13.36
CA THR A 155 -18.31 -0.97 -13.82
C THR A 155 -17.95 -2.29 -13.15
N THR A 156 -18.23 -2.40 -11.86
CA THR A 156 -17.84 -3.55 -11.03
C THR A 156 -18.85 -4.69 -11.01
N ASP A 157 -20.09 -4.45 -11.46
CA ASP A 157 -21.16 -5.45 -11.45
C ASP A 157 -20.73 -6.75 -12.10
N VAL A 158 -20.04 -6.69 -13.25
CA VAL A 158 -19.56 -7.88 -13.98
C VAL A 158 -18.75 -8.84 -13.10
N LEU A 159 -17.90 -8.30 -12.23
CA LEU A 159 -17.06 -9.09 -11.32
C LEU A 159 -17.91 -9.69 -10.20
N PHE A 160 -18.82 -8.94 -9.58
CA PHE A 160 -19.70 -9.49 -8.56
C PHE A 160 -20.68 -10.54 -9.11
N GLN A 161 -21.14 -10.37 -10.35
CA GLN A 161 -21.94 -11.39 -11.02
C GLN A 161 -21.10 -12.66 -11.28
N ALA A 162 -19.81 -12.53 -11.60
CA ALA A 162 -18.91 -13.68 -11.70
C ALA A 162 -18.75 -14.41 -10.36
N LEU A 163 -18.56 -13.67 -9.25
CA LEU A 163 -18.52 -14.25 -7.91
C LEU A 163 -19.83 -14.99 -7.56
N ALA A 164 -20.98 -14.42 -7.92
CA ALA A 164 -22.28 -15.05 -7.71
C ALA A 164 -22.43 -16.34 -8.54
N ARG A 165 -21.97 -16.35 -9.81
CA ARG A 165 -21.94 -17.54 -10.65
C ARG A 165 -21.01 -18.61 -10.07
N ALA A 166 -19.82 -18.23 -9.57
CA ALA A 166 -18.90 -19.14 -8.91
C ALA A 166 -19.55 -19.80 -7.68
N ARG A 167 -20.18 -19.01 -6.80
CA ARG A 167 -20.95 -19.55 -5.67
C ARG A 167 -22.04 -20.53 -6.09
N GLN A 168 -22.78 -20.24 -7.17
CA GLN A 168 -23.80 -21.14 -7.70
C GLN A 168 -23.23 -22.46 -8.22
N ARG A 169 -21.98 -22.48 -8.70
CA ARG A 169 -21.25 -23.70 -9.09
C ARG A 169 -20.72 -24.48 -7.89
N GLY A 170 -20.78 -23.92 -6.68
CA GLY A 170 -20.28 -24.54 -5.45
C GLY A 170 -18.88 -24.07 -5.02
N VAL A 171 -18.23 -23.20 -5.81
CA VAL A 171 -16.90 -22.63 -5.54
C VAL A 171 -16.93 -21.81 -4.25
N ALA A 172 -15.96 -21.99 -3.36
CA ALA A 172 -15.85 -21.20 -2.13
C ALA A 172 -15.38 -19.77 -2.44
N VAL A 173 -16.17 -18.74 -2.13
CA VAL A 173 -15.77 -17.35 -2.41
C VAL A 173 -15.59 -16.59 -1.10
N LYS A 174 -14.40 -16.05 -0.87
CA LYS A 174 -14.03 -15.28 0.32
C LYS A 174 -13.61 -13.86 -0.07
N VAL A 175 -14.27 -12.86 0.53
CA VAL A 175 -14.06 -11.44 0.19
C VAL A 175 -13.67 -10.62 1.42
N LEU A 176 -12.52 -9.96 1.36
CA LEU A 176 -12.03 -8.98 2.31
C LEU A 176 -12.12 -7.58 1.72
N LEU A 177 -12.70 -6.65 2.49
CA LEU A 177 -12.75 -5.24 2.10
C LEU A 177 -12.54 -4.29 3.27
N ASP A 178 -11.91 -3.13 3.03
CA ASP A 178 -11.76 -2.12 4.07
C ASP A 178 -13.06 -1.32 4.28
N GLN A 179 -13.48 -1.22 5.54
CA GLN A 179 -14.69 -0.49 5.90
C GLN A 179 -14.59 1.02 5.60
N ILE A 180 -13.51 1.69 6.03
CA ILE A 180 -13.37 3.15 5.88
C ILE A 180 -13.18 3.54 4.42
N GLY A 181 -12.36 2.77 3.70
CA GLY A 181 -12.11 2.96 2.27
C GLY A 181 -13.42 2.95 1.50
N SER A 182 -14.19 1.89 1.68
CA SER A 182 -15.44 1.62 0.95
C SER A 182 -16.62 2.50 1.42
N TYR A 183 -16.68 2.91 2.70
CA TYR A 183 -17.80 3.68 3.27
C TYR A 183 -18.13 4.98 2.52
N LYS A 184 -17.15 5.56 1.84
CA LYS A 184 -17.25 6.88 1.19
C LYS A 184 -18.01 6.85 -0.13
N TYR A 185 -18.24 5.66 -0.69
CA TYR A 185 -18.80 5.49 -2.01
C TYR A 185 -20.30 5.21 -1.97
N PRO A 186 -21.03 5.58 -3.04
CA PRO A 186 -22.43 5.22 -3.19
C PRO A 186 -22.65 3.72 -3.00
N LEU A 187 -23.87 3.34 -2.61
CA LEU A 187 -24.28 1.94 -2.46
C LEU A 187 -23.59 1.14 -1.34
N TYR A 188 -22.60 1.68 -0.63
CA TYR A 188 -21.93 0.99 0.48
C TYR A 188 -22.91 0.38 1.50
N ARG A 189 -23.98 1.10 1.86
CA ARG A 189 -25.01 0.60 2.80
C ARG A 189 -25.73 -0.67 2.33
N LYS A 190 -25.78 -0.89 1.01
CA LYS A 190 -26.38 -2.08 0.38
C LYS A 190 -25.34 -3.16 0.08
N LEU A 191 -24.04 -2.82 0.07
CA LEU A 191 -22.96 -3.72 -0.32
C LEU A 191 -22.97 -5.01 0.50
N GLY A 192 -22.95 -4.90 1.83
CA GLY A 192 -22.98 -6.08 2.70
C GLY A 192 -24.23 -6.94 2.53
N THR A 193 -25.40 -6.32 2.33
CA THR A 193 -26.64 -7.04 2.04
C THR A 193 -26.53 -7.80 0.71
N ARG A 194 -26.06 -7.14 -0.35
CA ARG A 194 -25.89 -7.78 -1.66
C ARG A 194 -24.87 -8.91 -1.66
N LEU A 195 -23.73 -8.74 -0.97
CA LEU A 195 -22.72 -9.80 -0.81
C LEU A 195 -23.33 -11.00 -0.06
N THR A 196 -24.15 -10.75 0.96
CA THR A 196 -24.87 -11.81 1.68
C THR A 196 -25.93 -12.47 0.79
N GLU A 197 -26.62 -11.72 -0.07
CA GLU A 197 -27.64 -12.26 -0.99
C GLU A 197 -27.06 -13.20 -2.05
N ILE A 198 -25.83 -12.98 -2.50
CA ILE A 198 -25.11 -13.89 -3.42
C ILE A 198 -24.34 -15.00 -2.71
N ASP A 199 -24.52 -15.13 -1.40
CA ASP A 199 -23.94 -16.19 -0.56
C ASP A 199 -22.40 -16.28 -0.60
N VAL A 200 -21.69 -15.14 -0.75
CA VAL A 200 -20.22 -15.11 -0.58
C VAL A 200 -19.87 -14.92 0.90
N ASP A 201 -18.78 -15.54 1.37
CA ASP A 201 -18.27 -15.25 2.71
C ASP A 201 -17.46 -13.96 2.65
N TRP A 202 -17.88 -12.94 3.39
CA TRP A 202 -17.23 -11.64 3.33
C TRP A 202 -16.96 -11.08 4.72
N ARG A 203 -15.80 -10.44 4.89
CA ARG A 203 -15.39 -9.82 6.15
C ARG A 203 -14.91 -8.40 5.91
N LEU A 204 -15.20 -7.54 6.89
CA LEU A 204 -14.63 -6.20 6.95
C LEU A 204 -13.24 -6.28 7.56
N MET A 205 -12.27 -5.69 6.86
CA MET A 205 -10.95 -5.42 7.38
C MET A 205 -10.94 -4.17 8.24
N LEU A 206 -10.20 -4.24 9.34
CA LEU A 206 -10.00 -3.15 10.31
C LEU A 206 -11.31 -2.40 10.65
N PRO A 207 -12.36 -3.11 11.09
CA PRO A 207 -13.68 -2.54 11.27
C PRO A 207 -13.73 -1.53 12.42
N ILE A 208 -14.56 -0.53 12.25
CA ILE A 208 -14.89 0.49 13.24
C ILE A 208 -16.38 0.38 13.54
N GLN A 209 -16.68 -0.50 14.48
CA GLN A 209 -18.01 -0.85 14.96
C GLN A 209 -17.96 -0.93 16.51
N PRO A 210 -17.88 0.22 17.21
CA PRO A 210 -17.73 0.24 18.67
C PRO A 210 -18.88 -0.46 19.39
N TRP A 211 -20.09 -0.40 18.83
CA TRP A 211 -21.29 -1.07 19.37
C TRP A 211 -21.24 -2.60 19.29
N ASN A 212 -20.38 -3.15 18.42
CA ASN A 212 -20.14 -4.59 18.26
C ASN A 212 -18.82 -5.02 18.93
N TYR A 213 -18.23 -4.18 19.79
CA TYR A 213 -16.90 -4.39 20.40
C TYR A 213 -15.76 -4.62 19.39
N ARG A 214 -15.94 -4.19 18.13
CA ARG A 214 -14.91 -4.21 17.08
C ARG A 214 -14.45 -2.78 16.82
N PHE A 215 -13.44 -2.31 17.55
CA PHE A 215 -12.83 -0.99 17.33
C PHE A 215 -11.36 -1.14 17.00
N ARG A 216 -10.95 -0.59 15.85
CA ARG A 216 -9.57 -0.55 15.39
C ARG A 216 -9.12 0.89 15.21
N ARG A 217 -7.81 1.09 15.24
CA ARG A 217 -7.18 2.37 14.96
C ARG A 217 -7.66 2.91 13.59
N PRO A 218 -8.35 4.06 13.54
CA PRO A 218 -8.93 4.56 12.30
C PRO A 218 -7.89 4.86 11.22
N ASP A 219 -6.68 5.20 11.65
CA ASP A 219 -5.53 5.55 10.81
C ASP A 219 -4.87 4.34 10.13
N LEU A 220 -5.09 3.11 10.62
CA LEU A 220 -4.63 1.90 9.94
C LEU A 220 -5.68 1.46 8.93
N ARG A 221 -5.26 1.13 7.71
CA ARG A 221 -6.13 0.66 6.63
C ARG A 221 -5.48 -0.51 5.92
N ASN A 222 -6.27 -1.43 5.39
CA ASN A 222 -5.74 -2.42 4.47
C ASN A 222 -5.84 -1.86 3.05
N HIS A 223 -4.68 -1.68 2.42
CA HIS A 223 -4.56 -1.13 1.07
C HIS A 223 -4.21 -2.21 0.03
N ARG A 224 -4.25 -3.49 0.39
CA ARG A 224 -3.96 -4.61 -0.52
C ARG A 224 -5.03 -4.73 -1.60
N LYS A 225 -4.60 -5.24 -2.75
CA LYS A 225 -5.39 -5.42 -3.96
C LYS A 225 -5.00 -6.72 -4.62
N LEU A 226 -5.64 -7.79 -4.19
CA LEU A 226 -5.34 -9.17 -4.54
C LEU A 226 -6.63 -9.85 -4.98
N VAL A 227 -6.55 -10.58 -6.08
CA VAL A 227 -7.56 -11.57 -6.46
C VAL A 227 -6.82 -12.85 -6.74
N SER A 228 -7.28 -13.99 -6.22
CA SER A 228 -6.70 -15.30 -6.51
C SER A 228 -7.80 -16.32 -6.78
N VAL A 229 -7.54 -17.21 -7.73
CA VAL A 229 -8.46 -18.23 -8.20
C VAL A 229 -7.74 -19.58 -8.19
N ASP A 230 -8.28 -20.52 -7.42
CA ASP A 230 -7.87 -21.92 -7.32
C ASP A 230 -6.37 -22.18 -7.02
N GLY A 231 -5.64 -21.18 -6.51
CA GLY A 231 -4.18 -21.30 -6.32
C GLY A 231 -3.38 -21.32 -7.62
N GLU A 232 -4.05 -21.14 -8.77
CA GLU A 232 -3.44 -21.20 -10.10
C GLU A 232 -3.16 -19.80 -10.67
N THR A 233 -4.08 -18.86 -10.45
CA THR A 233 -3.99 -17.49 -10.99
C THR A 233 -4.14 -16.47 -9.87
N ALA A 234 -3.33 -15.41 -9.92
CA ALA A 234 -3.46 -14.25 -9.06
C ALA A 234 -3.36 -12.93 -9.84
N PHE A 235 -4.14 -11.93 -9.42
CA PHE A 235 -3.99 -10.55 -9.84
C PHE A 235 -3.42 -9.74 -8.69
N VAL A 236 -2.32 -9.02 -8.95
CA VAL A 236 -1.68 -8.11 -7.98
C VAL A 236 -1.46 -6.76 -8.62
N GLY A 237 -1.80 -5.67 -7.93
CA GLY A 237 -1.58 -4.33 -8.48
C GLY A 237 -2.22 -3.22 -7.67
N SER A 238 -2.80 -2.25 -8.38
CA SER A 238 -3.18 -0.96 -7.80
C SER A 238 -4.64 -0.55 -8.04
N ILE A 239 -5.42 -1.32 -8.82
CA ILE A 239 -6.85 -1.11 -9.07
C ILE A 239 -7.72 -1.41 -7.84
N ASN A 240 -8.69 -0.54 -7.56
CA ASN A 240 -9.79 -0.85 -6.64
C ASN A 240 -11.07 -1.26 -7.40
N LEU A 241 -11.99 -1.92 -6.72
CA LEU A 241 -13.29 -2.28 -7.27
C LEU A 241 -14.30 -1.15 -7.06
N VAL A 242 -14.22 -0.13 -7.91
CA VAL A 242 -15.17 0.99 -7.97
C VAL A 242 -15.08 1.62 -9.36
N GLU A 243 -16.15 2.26 -9.82
CA GLU A 243 -16.12 3.04 -11.07
C GLU A 243 -14.91 3.99 -11.09
N ARG A 244 -14.25 4.06 -12.25
CA ARG A 244 -12.99 4.78 -12.46
C ARG A 244 -13.00 6.25 -11.99
N GLY A 245 -14.17 6.88 -11.93
CA GLY A 245 -14.34 8.26 -11.47
C GLY A 245 -14.34 8.45 -9.95
N TYR A 246 -14.43 7.37 -9.17
CA TYR A 246 -14.45 7.37 -7.70
C TYR A 246 -15.44 8.40 -7.15
N ARG A 247 -16.64 8.52 -7.75
CA ARG A 247 -17.62 9.55 -7.38
C ARG A 247 -18.13 9.31 -5.97
N LYS A 248 -17.71 10.17 -5.04
CA LYS A 248 -18.10 10.11 -3.63
C LYS A 248 -19.58 10.48 -3.47
N ALA A 249 -20.26 9.82 -2.53
CA ALA A 249 -21.71 9.99 -2.34
C ALA A 249 -22.16 11.45 -2.08
N TRP A 250 -21.26 12.31 -1.58
CA TRP A 250 -21.54 13.73 -1.29
C TRP A 250 -20.89 14.72 -2.27
N LYS A 251 -20.17 14.25 -3.29
CA LYS A 251 -19.53 15.09 -4.32
C LYS A 251 -19.98 14.65 -5.71
N SER A 252 -20.95 15.38 -6.27
CA SER A 252 -21.49 15.12 -7.61
C SER A 252 -20.58 15.54 -8.78
N THR A 253 -19.44 16.21 -8.52
CA THR A 253 -18.73 17.03 -9.55
C THR A 253 -17.24 16.73 -9.72
N SER A 254 -16.72 15.63 -9.19
CA SER A 254 -15.33 15.23 -9.46
C SER A 254 -15.22 14.65 -10.88
N ALA A 255 -14.56 15.37 -11.78
CA ALA A 255 -14.24 14.89 -13.13
C ALA A 255 -13.01 13.97 -13.18
N LEU A 256 -12.38 13.69 -12.02
CA LEU A 256 -11.15 12.91 -11.96
C LEU A 256 -11.37 11.47 -12.43
N GLN A 257 -10.36 10.88 -13.07
CA GLN A 257 -10.39 9.50 -13.58
C GLN A 257 -9.10 8.78 -13.21
N TRP A 258 -9.18 7.67 -12.48
CA TRP A 258 -7.99 6.96 -12.02
C TRP A 258 -7.35 6.16 -13.15
N ILE A 259 -6.02 6.10 -13.15
CA ILE A 259 -5.18 5.26 -14.01
C ILE A 259 -4.41 4.33 -13.08
N ASP A 260 -4.61 3.03 -13.26
CA ASP A 260 -4.02 1.98 -12.47
C ASP A 260 -3.75 0.77 -13.37
N TYR A 261 -3.12 -0.25 -12.82
CA TYR A 261 -2.93 -1.53 -13.50
C TYR A 261 -3.02 -2.71 -12.53
N MET A 262 -3.17 -3.91 -13.07
CA MET A 262 -2.98 -5.18 -12.37
C MET A 262 -2.08 -6.07 -13.21
N VAL A 263 -1.25 -6.87 -12.57
CA VAL A 263 -0.48 -7.94 -13.24
C VAL A 263 -1.17 -9.26 -12.94
N GLU A 264 -1.47 -10.00 -14.00
CA GLU A 264 -2.00 -11.38 -13.93
C GLU A 264 -0.82 -12.36 -13.90
N LEU A 265 -0.79 -13.19 -12.87
CA LEU A 265 0.32 -14.08 -12.56
C LEU A 265 -0.16 -15.50 -12.39
N THR A 266 0.63 -16.46 -12.88
CA THR A 266 0.47 -17.90 -12.57
C THR A 266 1.76 -18.49 -12.03
N GLY A 267 1.72 -19.74 -11.56
CA GLY A 267 2.88 -20.45 -11.02
C GLY A 267 3.10 -20.25 -9.51
N PRO A 268 4.25 -20.69 -8.97
CA PRO A 268 4.50 -20.74 -7.52
C PRO A 268 4.30 -19.43 -6.74
N ILE A 269 4.40 -18.28 -7.42
CA ILE A 269 4.13 -16.97 -6.80
C ILE A 269 2.70 -16.85 -6.25
N VAL A 270 1.73 -17.57 -6.81
CA VAL A 270 0.33 -17.52 -6.38
C VAL A 270 0.18 -17.98 -4.94
N SER A 271 0.86 -19.06 -4.53
CA SER A 271 0.87 -19.52 -3.14
C SER A 271 1.41 -18.46 -2.16
N SER A 272 2.35 -17.61 -2.60
CA SER A 272 2.84 -16.50 -1.76
C SER A 272 1.81 -15.37 -1.62
N VAL A 273 1.03 -15.12 -2.67
CA VAL A 273 -0.12 -14.18 -2.64
C VAL A 273 -1.21 -14.71 -1.70
N GLU A 274 -1.53 -15.99 -1.79
CA GLU A 274 -2.54 -16.63 -0.95
C GLU A 274 -2.12 -16.71 0.52
N ALA A 275 -0.84 -16.91 0.82
CA ALA A 275 -0.33 -16.87 2.18
C ALA A 275 -0.63 -15.52 2.85
N VAL A 276 -0.47 -14.40 2.13
CA VAL A 276 -0.83 -13.07 2.64
C VAL A 276 -2.34 -12.98 2.91
N PHE A 277 -3.17 -13.41 1.94
CA PHE A 277 -4.63 -13.41 2.09
C PHE A 277 -5.09 -14.28 3.27
N ALA A 278 -4.53 -15.49 3.42
CA ALA A 278 -4.89 -16.44 4.47
C ALA A 278 -4.62 -15.87 5.86
N VAL A 279 -3.52 -15.14 6.04
CA VAL A 279 -3.21 -14.44 7.29
C VAL A 279 -4.25 -13.37 7.59
N ASP A 280 -4.59 -12.53 6.61
CA ASP A 280 -5.60 -11.49 6.79
C ASP A 280 -7.00 -12.05 7.04
N TRP A 281 -7.34 -13.12 6.34
CA TRP A 281 -8.59 -13.85 6.53
C TRP A 281 -8.67 -14.36 7.97
N TYR A 282 -7.66 -15.11 8.42
CA TYR A 282 -7.61 -15.63 9.79
C TYR A 282 -7.71 -14.53 10.85
N ILE A 283 -7.10 -13.36 10.62
CA ILE A 283 -7.20 -12.22 11.54
C ILE A 283 -8.64 -11.71 11.70
N GLU A 284 -9.47 -11.79 10.66
CA GLU A 284 -10.85 -11.25 10.66
C GLU A 284 -11.94 -12.31 10.83
N SER A 285 -11.67 -13.59 10.51
CA SER A 285 -12.64 -14.69 10.51
C SER A 285 -12.38 -15.75 11.60
N ASP A 286 -11.16 -15.84 12.14
CA ASP A 286 -10.68 -16.96 12.97
C ASP A 286 -10.67 -18.33 12.27
N GLU A 287 -10.85 -18.35 10.94
CA GLU A 287 -10.76 -19.55 10.09
C GLU A 287 -9.35 -19.65 9.50
N GLN A 288 -8.70 -20.80 9.67
CA GLN A 288 -7.43 -21.10 9.02
C GLN A 288 -7.71 -21.62 7.62
N LEU A 289 -7.03 -21.05 6.62
CA LEU A 289 -7.07 -21.54 5.25
C LEU A 289 -5.80 -22.35 4.99
N ASP A 290 -5.95 -23.49 4.33
CA ASP A 290 -4.82 -24.25 3.84
C ASP A 290 -4.32 -23.59 2.55
N VAL A 291 -3.03 -23.25 2.51
CA VAL A 291 -2.37 -22.70 1.32
C VAL A 291 -1.55 -23.83 0.72
N THR A 292 -1.95 -24.29 -0.46
CA THR A 292 -1.25 -25.38 -1.14
C THR A 292 -0.10 -24.79 -1.94
N ALA A 293 1.12 -25.24 -1.65
CA ALA A 293 2.29 -24.87 -2.44
C ALA A 293 2.23 -25.56 -3.81
N HIS A 294 2.21 -24.78 -4.88
CA HIS A 294 2.42 -25.30 -6.23
C HIS A 294 3.94 -25.48 -6.43
N VAL A 295 4.37 -26.74 -6.58
CA VAL A 295 5.79 -27.12 -6.67
C VAL A 295 6.22 -27.44 -8.11
N ASP A 296 5.28 -27.80 -8.97
CA ASP A 296 5.56 -28.18 -10.35
C ASP A 296 5.21 -27.05 -11.30
N ASP A 297 6.14 -26.69 -12.18
CA ASP A 297 5.94 -25.70 -13.23
C ASP A 297 6.52 -26.21 -14.56
N PRO A 298 5.72 -26.88 -15.41
CA PRO A 298 6.13 -27.29 -16.74
C PRO A 298 5.71 -26.21 -17.76
N GLU A 299 6.29 -25.02 -17.69
CA GLU A 299 6.02 -23.95 -18.65
C GLU A 299 7.30 -23.39 -19.32
N ASP A 300 7.11 -22.75 -20.48
CA ASP A 300 8.17 -22.26 -21.38
C ASP A 300 9.08 -21.23 -20.70
N GLU A 301 10.36 -21.18 -21.08
CA GLU A 301 11.36 -20.29 -20.44
C GLU A 301 11.12 -18.79 -20.68
N ASP A 302 10.29 -18.43 -21.66
CA ASP A 302 10.21 -17.06 -22.19
C ASP A 302 9.35 -16.09 -21.33
N ASP A 303 8.43 -16.58 -20.49
CA ASP A 303 7.59 -15.76 -19.59
C ASP A 303 7.92 -15.94 -18.09
N VAL A 304 9.05 -16.58 -17.79
CA VAL A 304 9.52 -16.86 -16.43
C VAL A 304 10.05 -15.60 -15.75
N ASN A 305 9.41 -15.22 -14.65
CA ASN A 305 9.86 -14.16 -13.76
C ASN A 305 10.31 -14.71 -12.40
N TYR A 306 11.34 -14.08 -11.80
CA TYR A 306 11.72 -14.35 -10.41
C TYR A 306 11.12 -13.29 -9.51
N LEU A 307 10.08 -13.68 -8.79
CA LEU A 307 9.22 -12.81 -8.03
C LEU A 307 9.36 -13.09 -6.54
N GLN A 308 9.35 -12.03 -5.73
CA GLN A 308 9.37 -12.16 -4.28
C GLN A 308 8.28 -11.31 -3.63
N MET A 309 7.51 -11.95 -2.76
CA MET A 309 6.49 -11.30 -1.96
C MET A 309 7.12 -10.45 -0.83
N VAL A 310 6.82 -9.16 -0.85
CA VAL A 310 7.28 -8.17 0.15
C VAL A 310 6.06 -7.46 0.76
N PRO A 311 5.37 -8.08 1.73
CA PRO A 311 4.23 -7.47 2.41
C PRO A 311 4.70 -6.37 3.36
N SER A 312 3.86 -5.36 3.59
CA SER A 312 4.02 -4.39 4.69
C SER A 312 2.76 -4.29 5.53
N GLY A 313 2.88 -3.61 6.67
CA GLY A 313 1.79 -3.37 7.60
C GLY A 313 2.31 -3.18 9.02
N PRO A 314 1.41 -2.82 9.95
CA PRO A 314 1.78 -2.60 11.35
C PRO A 314 2.33 -3.85 12.04
N GLY A 315 2.10 -5.05 11.48
CA GLY A 315 2.74 -6.29 11.95
C GLY A 315 4.24 -6.39 11.63
N TYR A 316 4.75 -5.63 10.66
CA TYR A 316 6.13 -5.66 10.18
C TYR A 316 6.93 -4.49 10.76
N ASN A 317 7.48 -4.67 11.97
CA ASN A 317 8.22 -3.63 12.69
C ASN A 317 9.57 -3.22 12.04
N THR A 318 10.02 -3.96 11.03
CA THR A 318 11.31 -3.77 10.35
C THR A 318 11.21 -3.02 9.03
N GLU A 319 9.99 -2.60 8.63
CA GLU A 319 9.73 -1.79 7.43
C GLU A 319 10.30 -2.41 6.13
N PRO A 320 9.93 -3.67 5.80
CA PRO A 320 10.52 -4.42 4.67
C PRO A 320 10.41 -3.69 3.34
N VAL A 321 9.24 -3.14 3.02
CA VAL A 321 8.99 -2.42 1.75
C VAL A 321 9.86 -1.16 1.62
N LEU A 322 10.06 -0.38 2.68
CA LEU A 322 10.94 0.79 2.65
C LEU A 322 12.39 0.37 2.37
N ARG A 323 12.86 -0.68 3.04
CA ARG A 323 14.22 -1.21 2.84
C ARG A 323 14.41 -1.75 1.43
N ALA A 324 13.40 -2.44 0.89
CA ALA A 324 13.41 -2.93 -0.48
C ALA A 324 13.48 -1.78 -1.50
N TYR A 325 12.70 -0.71 -1.34
CA TYR A 325 12.81 0.49 -2.19
C TYR A 325 14.18 1.15 -2.09
N ASN A 326 14.73 1.33 -0.88
CA ASN A 326 16.08 1.88 -0.72
C ASN A 326 17.13 1.01 -1.42
N SER A 327 17.03 -0.32 -1.28
CA SER A 327 17.90 -1.26 -1.97
C SER A 327 17.79 -1.16 -3.48
N LEU A 328 16.58 -1.02 -4.04
CA LEU A 328 16.35 -0.82 -5.47
C LEU A 328 16.99 0.49 -5.97
N VAL A 329 16.82 1.58 -5.23
CA VAL A 329 17.40 2.90 -5.57
C VAL A 329 18.94 2.89 -5.49
N HIS A 330 19.50 2.14 -4.54
CA HIS A 330 20.95 1.94 -4.44
C HIS A 330 21.50 0.99 -5.52
N HIS A 331 20.68 0.05 -5.99
CA HIS A 331 21.01 -0.85 -7.10
C HIS A 331 21.15 -0.11 -8.43
N ALA A 332 20.32 0.91 -8.68
CA ALA A 332 20.34 1.68 -9.93
C ALA A 332 21.71 2.32 -10.23
N LYS A 333 22.21 2.06 -11.44
CA LYS A 333 23.52 2.51 -11.97
C LYS A 333 23.37 3.48 -13.15
N LYS A 334 22.29 3.40 -13.93
CA LYS A 334 22.07 4.20 -15.15
C LYS A 334 20.72 4.92 -15.15
N ARG A 335 19.62 4.22 -14.89
CA ARG A 335 18.26 4.78 -14.95
C ARG A 335 17.43 4.30 -13.78
N LEU A 336 16.65 5.19 -13.18
CA LEU A 336 15.72 4.91 -12.10
C LEU A 336 14.36 5.50 -12.45
N VAL A 337 13.35 4.64 -12.57
CA VAL A 337 11.96 5.02 -12.86
C VAL A 337 11.14 4.84 -11.59
N LEU A 338 10.49 5.90 -11.12
CA LEU A 338 9.62 5.88 -9.95
C LEU A 338 8.21 6.34 -10.35
N CYS A 339 7.21 5.50 -10.14
CA CYS A 339 5.80 5.85 -10.36
C CYS A 339 5.03 5.68 -9.05
N SER A 340 4.48 6.77 -8.53
CA SER A 340 3.66 6.75 -7.32
C SER A 340 2.65 7.89 -7.34
N PRO A 341 1.35 7.65 -7.01
CA PRO A 341 0.38 8.73 -6.87
C PRO A 341 0.79 9.73 -5.80
N TYR A 342 1.44 9.21 -4.75
CA TYR A 342 1.88 9.95 -3.57
C TYR A 342 3.36 9.66 -3.31
N PHE A 343 4.23 10.60 -3.69
CA PHE A 343 5.66 10.57 -3.38
C PHE A 343 5.91 11.49 -2.18
N VAL A 344 5.77 10.93 -0.98
CA VAL A 344 6.02 11.61 0.31
C VAL A 344 7.06 10.78 1.05
N PRO A 345 8.30 10.72 0.52
CA PRO A 345 9.30 9.76 0.96
C PRO A 345 9.69 10.01 2.42
N ASP A 346 10.11 8.94 3.08
CA ASP A 346 10.84 9.08 4.32
C ASP A 346 12.23 9.70 4.04
N GLU A 347 12.93 10.11 5.10
CA GLU A 347 14.27 10.70 4.98
C GLU A 347 15.25 9.76 4.28
N SER A 348 15.21 8.46 4.58
CA SER A 348 16.13 7.49 3.96
C SER A 348 15.90 7.32 2.46
N LEU A 349 14.64 7.28 2.02
CA LEU A 349 14.30 7.17 0.61
C LEU A 349 14.59 8.46 -0.14
N LEU A 350 14.34 9.62 0.46
CA LEU A 350 14.71 10.91 -0.13
C LEU A 350 16.21 11.01 -0.36
N ASP A 351 17.01 10.65 0.65
CA ASP A 351 18.47 10.65 0.57
C ASP A 351 18.96 9.61 -0.47
N ALA A 352 18.35 8.42 -0.53
CA ALA A 352 18.71 7.41 -1.51
C ALA A 352 18.46 7.90 -2.95
N VAL A 353 17.28 8.48 -3.22
CA VAL A 353 16.87 8.95 -4.56
C VAL A 353 17.74 10.13 -5.01
N THR A 354 17.96 11.11 -4.13
CA THR A 354 18.85 12.24 -4.43
C THR A 354 20.30 11.80 -4.61
N SER A 355 20.76 10.84 -3.79
CA SER A 355 22.09 10.24 -3.98
C SER A 355 22.22 9.51 -5.31
N ALA A 356 21.18 8.83 -5.81
CA ALA A 356 21.21 8.21 -7.13
C ALA A 356 21.42 9.26 -8.23
N SER A 357 20.65 10.36 -8.17
CA SER A 357 20.83 11.49 -9.10
C SER A 357 22.25 12.08 -9.03
N TYR A 358 22.78 12.32 -7.83
CA TYR A 358 24.15 12.83 -7.66
C TYR A 358 25.26 11.85 -8.11
N ARG A 359 24.99 10.54 -8.16
CA ARG A 359 25.88 9.54 -8.77
C ARG A 359 25.88 9.59 -10.30
N GLY A 360 24.95 10.33 -10.91
CA GLY A 360 24.76 10.41 -12.35
C GLY A 360 23.73 9.44 -12.93
N VAL A 361 22.90 8.82 -12.07
CA VAL A 361 21.74 8.01 -12.51
C VAL A 361 20.66 8.95 -13.04
N GLU A 362 20.08 8.65 -14.20
CA GLU A 362 18.90 9.36 -14.69
C GLU A 362 17.67 8.95 -13.86
N VAL A 363 17.15 9.87 -13.05
CA VAL A 363 16.00 9.61 -12.19
C VAL A 363 14.75 10.28 -12.75
N GLU A 364 13.73 9.47 -13.04
CA GLU A 364 12.42 9.91 -13.50
C GLU A 364 11.36 9.63 -12.43
N LEU A 365 10.58 10.65 -12.05
CA LEU A 365 9.48 10.55 -11.09
C LEU A 365 8.15 10.90 -11.77
N TYR A 366 7.28 9.91 -11.90
CA TYR A 366 5.94 10.02 -12.46
C TYR A 366 4.90 10.21 -11.36
N VAL A 367 4.17 11.32 -11.45
CA VAL A 367 3.19 11.78 -10.45
C VAL A 367 1.99 12.41 -11.17
N SER A 368 0.86 12.54 -10.48
CA SER A 368 -0.28 13.28 -11.04
C SER A 368 -0.04 14.78 -11.05
N GLN A 369 -0.40 15.48 -12.13
CA GLN A 369 -0.47 16.95 -12.15
C GLN A 369 -1.42 17.47 -11.05
N LYS A 370 -2.53 16.76 -10.84
CA LYS A 370 -3.53 17.04 -9.81
C LYS A 370 -3.89 15.76 -9.08
N ALA A 371 -3.63 15.72 -7.77
CA ALA A 371 -4.05 14.59 -6.96
C ALA A 371 -5.50 14.76 -6.46
N ASP A 372 -6.10 13.65 -6.06
CA ASP A 372 -7.45 13.55 -5.49
C ASP A 372 -7.54 14.05 -4.03
N GLN A 373 -6.40 14.09 -3.32
CA GLN A 373 -6.30 14.53 -1.94
C GLN A 373 -5.46 15.80 -1.80
N PHE A 374 -6.12 16.89 -1.38
CA PHE A 374 -5.49 18.21 -1.22
C PHE A 374 -4.25 18.17 -0.32
N MET A 375 -4.39 17.64 0.91
CA MET A 375 -3.28 17.60 1.87
C MET A 375 -2.08 16.81 1.33
N VAL A 376 -2.34 15.63 0.73
CA VAL A 376 -1.28 14.74 0.23
C VAL A 376 -0.59 15.37 -0.98
N HIS A 377 -1.34 15.98 -1.91
CA HIS A 377 -0.79 16.69 -3.06
C HIS A 377 0.20 17.80 -2.65
N HIS A 378 -0.17 18.58 -1.65
CA HIS A 378 0.67 19.66 -1.13
C HIS A 378 1.85 19.14 -0.30
N ALA A 379 1.67 18.06 0.47
CA ALA A 379 2.75 17.41 1.20
C ALA A 379 3.83 16.87 0.23
N GLN A 380 3.42 16.16 -0.83
CA GLN A 380 4.32 15.69 -1.90
C GLN A 380 5.01 16.86 -2.60
N SER A 381 4.24 17.89 -3.00
CA SER A 381 4.78 19.10 -3.63
C SER A 381 5.91 19.72 -2.82
N SER A 382 5.87 19.65 -1.48
CA SER A 382 6.93 20.21 -0.62
C SER A 382 8.32 19.62 -0.86
N TYR A 383 8.43 18.41 -1.44
CA TYR A 383 9.69 17.74 -1.74
C TYR A 383 10.24 18.08 -3.14
N TYR A 384 9.41 18.59 -4.05
CA TYR A 384 9.81 18.82 -5.45
C TYR A 384 10.98 19.79 -5.60
N GLN A 385 11.11 20.78 -4.72
CA GLN A 385 12.24 21.71 -4.79
C GLN A 385 13.58 20.95 -4.67
N ALA A 386 13.71 20.15 -3.62
CA ALA A 386 14.93 19.39 -3.34
C ALA A 386 15.19 18.35 -4.45
N LEU A 387 14.13 17.72 -4.97
CA LEU A 387 14.24 16.74 -6.05
C LEU A 387 14.72 17.39 -7.36
N LEU A 388 14.11 18.49 -7.77
CA LEU A 388 14.48 19.22 -8.99
C LEU A 388 15.90 19.80 -8.89
N GLU A 389 16.28 20.34 -7.72
CA GLU A 389 17.64 20.84 -7.46
C GLU A 389 18.70 19.72 -7.49
N ALA A 390 18.32 18.50 -7.09
CA ALA A 390 19.19 17.33 -7.18
C ALA A 390 19.27 16.75 -8.61
N GLY A 391 18.44 17.20 -9.55
CA GLY A 391 18.44 16.77 -10.95
C GLY A 391 17.42 15.68 -11.28
N ILE A 392 16.50 15.36 -10.37
CA ILE A 392 15.41 14.42 -10.64
C ILE A 392 14.42 15.05 -11.62
N ARG A 393 14.04 14.31 -12.66
CA ARG A 393 13.05 14.72 -13.67
C ARG A 393 11.66 14.36 -13.20
N ILE A 394 10.78 15.34 -13.04
CA ILE A 394 9.42 15.11 -12.54
C ILE A 394 8.43 15.21 -13.70
N PHE A 395 7.74 14.11 -14.00
CA PHE A 395 6.71 14.03 -15.03
C PHE A 395 5.32 14.07 -14.40
N GLN A 396 4.54 15.08 -14.78
CA GLN A 396 3.18 15.30 -14.28
C GLN A 396 2.15 14.77 -15.28
N PHE A 397 1.49 13.68 -14.90
CA PHE A 397 0.42 13.07 -15.68
C PHE A 397 -0.80 14.01 -15.77
N PRO A 398 -1.38 14.22 -16.96
CA PRO A 398 -2.29 15.33 -17.22
C PRO A 398 -3.66 15.17 -16.54
N GLU A 399 -4.21 16.28 -16.05
CA GLU A 399 -5.61 16.31 -15.59
C GLU A 399 -6.60 16.09 -16.76
N PRO A 400 -7.79 15.49 -16.53
CA PRO A 400 -8.38 15.13 -15.24
C PRO A 400 -7.93 13.77 -14.69
N PHE A 401 -6.94 13.12 -15.29
CA PHE A 401 -6.53 11.79 -14.84
C PHE A 401 -5.68 11.85 -13.57
N VAL A 402 -5.90 10.87 -12.70
CA VAL A 402 -5.09 10.64 -11.50
C VAL A 402 -4.27 9.39 -11.74
N LEU A 403 -2.98 9.57 -11.99
CA LEU A 403 -2.02 8.47 -12.06
C LEU A 403 -1.88 7.84 -10.68
N HIS A 404 -2.35 6.62 -10.55
CA HIS A 404 -2.38 5.86 -9.32
C HIS A 404 -1.59 4.54 -9.40
N SER A 405 -0.98 4.24 -10.55
CA SER A 405 0.03 3.19 -10.70
C SER A 405 1.18 3.34 -9.69
N LYS A 406 1.68 2.21 -9.18
CA LYS A 406 2.75 2.13 -8.18
C LYS A 406 3.78 1.11 -8.61
N PHE A 407 4.93 1.59 -9.06
CA PHE A 407 6.07 0.74 -9.39
C PHE A 407 7.38 1.52 -9.33
N ALA A 408 8.48 0.80 -9.21
CA ALA A 408 9.83 1.33 -9.33
C ALA A 408 10.67 0.38 -10.17
N LEU A 409 11.49 0.90 -11.07
CA LEU A 409 12.42 0.13 -11.89
C LEU A 409 13.82 0.72 -11.77
N ALA A 410 14.79 -0.12 -11.50
CA ALA A 410 16.20 0.21 -11.59
C ALA A 410 16.78 -0.47 -12.82
N ASP A 411 17.41 0.34 -13.68
CA ASP A 411 18.10 -0.07 -14.88
C ASP A 411 17.25 -0.96 -15.83
N PRO A 412 16.00 -0.60 -16.17
CA PRO A 412 15.24 -1.35 -17.17
C PRO A 412 16.00 -1.40 -18.50
N GLY A 413 15.96 -2.57 -19.17
CA GLY A 413 16.70 -2.82 -20.41
C GLY A 413 18.22 -3.05 -20.26
N GLU A 414 18.73 -3.14 -19.03
CA GLU A 414 20.15 -3.44 -18.75
C GLU A 414 20.35 -4.90 -18.30
N ASP A 415 21.62 -5.31 -18.13
CA ASP A 415 21.97 -6.72 -17.82
C ASP A 415 21.45 -7.22 -16.47
N VAL A 416 21.31 -6.33 -15.48
CA VAL A 416 20.87 -6.67 -14.12
C VAL A 416 19.76 -5.70 -13.69
N PRO A 417 18.57 -5.78 -14.30
CA PRO A 417 17.48 -4.90 -13.97
C PRO A 417 16.81 -5.35 -12.66
N LEU A 418 16.08 -4.45 -12.01
CA LEU A 418 15.31 -4.77 -10.81
C LEU A 418 14.00 -3.97 -10.79
N GLY A 419 12.89 -4.65 -10.56
CA GLY A 419 11.57 -4.04 -10.49
C GLY A 419 10.90 -4.22 -9.12
N MET A 420 10.00 -3.31 -8.79
CA MET A 420 9.04 -3.46 -7.70
C MET A 420 7.68 -2.93 -8.12
N PHE A 421 6.60 -3.64 -7.81
CA PHE A 421 5.25 -3.26 -8.21
C PHE A 421 4.20 -3.75 -7.20
N GLY A 422 3.03 -3.11 -7.13
CA GLY A 422 1.94 -3.55 -6.24
C GLY A 422 1.10 -2.41 -5.68
N SER A 423 0.70 -2.51 -4.41
CA SER A 423 -0.27 -1.59 -3.79
C SER A 423 0.35 -0.46 -2.97
N SER A 424 1.62 -0.59 -2.55
CA SER A 424 2.32 0.38 -1.70
C SER A 424 2.66 1.68 -2.42
N ASN A 425 2.30 2.82 -1.83
CA ASN A 425 2.87 4.10 -2.26
C ASN A 425 4.30 4.24 -1.72
N MET A 426 5.02 5.22 -2.24
CA MET A 426 6.29 5.68 -1.67
C MET A 426 6.05 6.75 -0.59
N ASP A 427 5.31 6.39 0.46
CA ASP A 427 4.98 7.27 1.58
C ASP A 427 5.07 6.59 2.96
N MET A 428 5.22 7.41 4.00
CA MET A 428 5.35 6.91 5.39
C MET A 428 4.18 6.03 5.85
N ARG A 429 2.97 6.22 5.31
CA ARG A 429 1.81 5.41 5.68
C ARG A 429 1.92 4.01 5.12
N SER A 430 2.30 3.89 3.86
CA SER A 430 2.43 2.62 3.15
C SER A 430 3.58 1.78 3.71
N PHE A 431 4.62 2.44 4.23
CA PHE A 431 5.76 1.76 4.85
C PHE A 431 5.50 1.21 6.26
N GLY A 432 4.58 1.79 7.04
CA GLY A 432 4.41 1.41 8.46
C GLY A 432 2.99 1.25 8.99
N LEU A 433 1.98 1.88 8.38
CA LEU A 433 0.61 1.90 8.90
C LEU A 433 -0.37 1.08 8.06
N ASN A 434 -0.27 1.19 6.74
CA ASN A 434 -1.15 0.49 5.84
C ASN A 434 -0.63 -0.93 5.62
N TYR A 435 -1.56 -1.88 5.57
CA TYR A 435 -1.24 -3.20 5.04
C TYR A 435 -1.14 -3.08 3.52
N GLU A 436 0.00 -3.45 2.95
CA GLU A 436 0.25 -3.41 1.51
C GLU A 436 0.81 -4.74 1.02
N THR A 437 0.75 -4.93 -0.30
CA THR A 437 1.38 -6.04 -1.02
C THR A 437 2.26 -5.45 -2.11
N THR A 438 3.54 -5.83 -2.10
CA THR A 438 4.51 -5.45 -3.13
C THR A 438 5.25 -6.69 -3.60
N LEU A 439 5.47 -6.81 -4.90
CA LEU A 439 6.30 -7.83 -5.50
C LEU A 439 7.62 -7.20 -5.96
N LEU A 440 8.73 -7.81 -5.58
CA LEU A 440 10.04 -7.57 -6.20
C LEU A 440 10.14 -8.46 -7.44
N VAL A 441 10.63 -7.89 -8.54
CA VAL A 441 10.94 -8.59 -9.79
C VAL A 441 12.45 -8.58 -9.96
N ALA A 442 13.10 -9.71 -9.68
CA ALA A 442 14.54 -9.84 -9.80
C ALA A 442 15.00 -10.20 -11.22
N LYS A 443 14.09 -10.74 -12.03
CA LYS A 443 14.30 -11.12 -13.43
C LYS A 443 12.95 -11.34 -14.11
N GLY A 444 12.86 -11.04 -15.40
CA GLY A 444 11.72 -11.40 -16.26
C GLY A 444 11.10 -10.20 -16.98
N ASP A 445 10.13 -10.51 -17.84
CA ASP A 445 9.50 -9.58 -18.80
C ASP A 445 8.56 -8.54 -18.15
N ILE A 446 8.17 -8.72 -16.89
CA ILE A 446 7.35 -7.74 -16.16
C ILE A 446 8.07 -6.39 -16.07
N ILE A 447 9.41 -6.39 -15.96
CA ILE A 447 10.21 -5.16 -15.93
C ILE A 447 10.03 -4.39 -17.23
N ASP A 448 10.12 -5.07 -18.37
CA ASP A 448 10.00 -4.47 -19.69
C ASP A 448 8.58 -3.91 -19.91
N GLY A 449 7.55 -4.68 -19.52
CA GLY A 449 6.16 -4.22 -19.63
C GLY A 449 5.84 -3.01 -18.73
N LEU A 450 6.46 -2.92 -17.53
CA LEU A 450 6.34 -1.74 -16.68
C LEU A 450 7.13 -0.54 -17.23
N ASP A 451 8.26 -0.76 -17.91
CA ASP A 451 9.01 0.31 -18.56
C ASP A 451 8.24 0.86 -19.77
N ASP A 452 7.62 -0.01 -20.57
CA ASP A 452 6.70 0.39 -21.65
C ASP A 452 5.53 1.24 -21.12
N LEU A 453 4.99 0.86 -19.95
CA LEU A 453 3.95 1.62 -19.28
C LEU A 453 4.46 3.00 -18.83
N ALA A 454 5.68 3.08 -18.29
CA ALA A 454 6.34 4.34 -17.93
C ALA A 454 6.56 5.25 -19.15
N GLU A 455 7.04 4.70 -20.28
CA GLU A 455 7.21 5.44 -21.53
C GLU A 455 5.89 5.98 -22.08
N ASN A 456 4.80 5.20 -21.96
CA ASN A 456 3.46 5.68 -22.31
C ASN A 456 3.02 6.84 -21.42
N TYR A 457 3.31 6.80 -20.12
CA TYR A 457 3.06 7.92 -19.22
C TYR A 457 3.91 9.14 -19.57
N ARG A 458 5.19 8.94 -19.90
CA ARG A 458 6.12 9.98 -20.30
C ARG A 458 5.64 10.76 -21.52
N ARG A 459 5.14 10.07 -22.54
CA ARG A 459 4.66 10.67 -23.80
C ARG A 459 3.53 11.68 -23.61
N VAL A 460 2.71 11.52 -22.57
CA VAL A 460 1.55 12.38 -22.31
C VAL A 460 1.74 13.33 -21.13
N SER A 461 2.83 13.18 -20.37
CA SER A 461 3.09 13.95 -19.17
C SER A 461 3.81 15.27 -19.48
N HIS A 462 3.57 16.28 -18.64
CA HIS A 462 4.34 17.52 -18.62
C HIS A 462 5.59 17.35 -17.75
N GLU A 463 6.78 17.62 -18.28
CA GLU A 463 8.00 17.65 -17.47
C GLU A 463 8.07 18.97 -16.68
N LEU A 464 7.95 18.89 -15.37
CA LEU A 464 8.03 20.04 -14.47
C LEU A 464 9.49 20.47 -14.32
N THR A 465 9.78 21.72 -14.69
CA THR A 465 11.14 22.27 -14.57
C THR A 465 11.36 23.00 -13.25
N LEU A 466 12.63 23.15 -12.85
CA LEU A 466 12.99 23.95 -11.67
C LEU A 466 12.62 25.43 -11.85
N GLU A 467 12.76 25.96 -13.06
CA GLU A 467 12.36 27.32 -13.42
C GLU A 467 10.86 27.55 -13.22
N GLU A 468 10.02 26.65 -13.73
CA GLU A 468 8.57 26.67 -13.52
C GLU A 468 8.24 26.57 -12.02
N TRP A 469 8.89 25.63 -11.33
CA TRP A 469 8.64 25.40 -9.92
C TRP A 469 9.00 26.60 -9.05
N ASN A 470 10.01 27.38 -9.41
CA ASN A 470 10.42 28.58 -8.68
C ASN A 470 9.45 29.78 -8.87
N GLN A 471 8.57 29.74 -9.87
CA GLN A 471 7.58 30.80 -10.14
C GLN A 471 6.34 30.74 -9.24
N ARG A 472 6.14 29.65 -8.49
CA ARG A 472 4.95 29.47 -7.64
C ARG A 472 4.83 30.56 -6.57
N GLY A 473 3.62 31.06 -6.35
CA GLY A 473 3.34 32.16 -5.43
C GLY A 473 3.57 31.82 -3.95
N PHE A 474 3.76 32.86 -3.11
CA PHE A 474 4.04 32.71 -1.68
C PHE A 474 3.01 31.85 -0.94
N ILE A 475 1.71 32.01 -1.25
CA ILE A 475 0.63 31.24 -0.62
C ILE A 475 0.79 29.74 -0.91
N ARG A 476 1.08 29.36 -2.15
CA ARG A 476 1.29 27.95 -2.52
C ARG A 476 2.45 27.35 -1.74
N ARG A 477 3.59 28.06 -1.67
CA ARG A 477 4.77 27.61 -0.90
C ARG A 477 4.45 27.41 0.59
N TYR A 478 3.72 28.35 1.19
CA TYR A 478 3.32 28.25 2.59
C TYR A 478 2.42 27.03 2.83
N VAL A 479 1.43 26.79 1.95
CA VAL A 479 0.54 25.63 2.05
C VAL A 479 1.32 24.32 1.86
N ASP A 480 2.20 24.22 0.86
CA ASP A 480 3.04 23.04 0.64
C ASP A 480 3.87 22.72 1.91
N ASN A 481 4.53 23.73 2.48
CA ASN A 481 5.34 23.57 3.70
C ASN A 481 4.50 23.20 4.93
N ALA A 482 3.32 23.80 5.10
CA ALA A 482 2.43 23.47 6.20
C ALA A 482 1.91 22.02 6.08
N MET A 483 1.56 21.59 4.86
CA MET A 483 1.07 20.24 4.60
C MET A 483 2.16 19.19 4.75
N ARG A 484 3.44 19.52 4.54
CA ARG A 484 4.57 18.64 4.87
C ARG A 484 4.55 18.16 6.33
N LEU A 485 4.14 19.01 7.28
CA LEU A 485 4.09 18.63 8.70
C LEU A 485 3.04 17.54 8.99
N THR A 486 2.08 17.34 8.08
CA THR A 486 1.04 16.32 8.26
C THR A 486 1.55 14.90 8.02
N SER A 487 2.68 14.72 7.32
CA SER A 487 3.33 13.41 7.19
C SER A 487 4.02 12.97 8.49
N ALA A 488 4.51 13.92 9.29
CA ALA A 488 5.15 13.61 10.58
C ALA A 488 4.15 13.12 11.64
N LEU A 489 2.86 13.39 11.49
CA LEU A 489 1.81 12.91 12.39
C LEU A 489 1.37 11.46 12.11
N GLN A 490 1.84 10.88 11.01
CA GLN A 490 1.50 9.54 10.55
C GLN A 490 2.36 8.50 11.28
#